data_AF-A0A8C9E1M9-F1
#
_entry.id   AF-A0A8C9E1M9-F1
#
_cell.length_a   1.000
_cell.length_b   1.000
_cell.length_c   1.000
_cell.angle_alpha   90.00
_cell.angle_beta   90.00
_cell.angle_gamma   90.00
#
_symmetry.space_group_name_H-M   'P 1'
#
loop_
_entity.id
_entity.type
_entity.pdbx_description
1 polymer ?
#
loop_
_entity_poly.entity_id
_entity_poly.type
_entity_poly.pdbx_seq_one_letter_code
_entity_poly.pdbx_strand_id
1 'polypeptide(L)'
;MLGFIIRPPHQLLSLLLCPGLRIPRLSVLCAQPRLRAMAVSSSSWELPLVAVCQVTSTPDKEQNFITCAELIREAARLGACLAFLPEAFDFIARNPEETLHLSEPLGGNLLGEYTQLARECGLWLSLGGFHERGQDWEQTQKIYNCHVILNNKGSVVATYRKTHLCDVEIPGQGPMHESNSTIPGPSLESPISTPAGKIGLAICYDMRFPELSLALVQAGAEILTYPSAFGSVTGPAHWEPVSS
;
A
#
# COMPACT_ATOMS: atom_id res chain seq x y z
N MET A 1 14.52 6.49 -11.24
CA MET A 1 13.79 7.77 -11.04
C MET A 1 12.32 7.42 -11.17
N LEU A 2 11.66 7.06 -10.06
CA LEU A 2 10.23 6.75 -10.09
C LEU A 2 9.46 8.06 -10.30
N GLY A 3 8.75 8.16 -11.43
CA GLY A 3 7.85 9.26 -11.69
C GLY A 3 6.49 8.97 -11.07
N PHE A 4 6.12 9.74 -10.05
CA PHE A 4 4.75 9.77 -9.55
C PHE A 4 3.91 10.67 -10.49
N ILE A 5 2.94 10.10 -11.19
CA ILE A 5 1.95 10.88 -11.94
C ILE A 5 0.77 11.12 -10.99
N ILE A 6 0.82 12.21 -10.24
CA ILE A 6 -0.34 12.75 -9.53
C ILE A 6 -1.04 13.69 -10.51
N ARG A 7 -2.30 13.40 -10.88
CA ARG A 7 -3.15 14.35 -11.62
C ARG A 7 -3.60 15.44 -10.64
N PRO A 8 -3.23 16.72 -10.82
CA PRO A 8 -3.77 17.77 -9.98
C PRO A 8 -5.16 18.20 -10.49
N PRO A 9 -6.13 18.47 -9.61
CA PRO A 9 -7.38 19.09 -10.00
C PRO A 9 -7.15 20.59 -10.26
N HIS A 10 -7.62 21.05 -11.42
CA HIS A 10 -8.00 22.43 -11.79
C HIS A 10 -7.16 23.62 -11.26
N GLN A 11 -6.32 24.15 -12.15
CA GLN A 11 -5.85 25.54 -12.36
C GLN A 11 -5.92 26.59 -11.22
N LEU A 12 -4.77 27.24 -10.96
CA LEU A 12 -4.56 28.66 -11.26
C LEU A 12 -3.07 29.04 -11.24
N LEU A 13 -2.59 29.48 -12.40
CA LEU A 13 -1.29 30.12 -12.61
C LEU A 13 -1.21 31.43 -11.82
N SER A 14 -0.14 31.63 -11.04
CA SER A 14 0.47 32.96 -10.91
C SER A 14 1.99 32.82 -10.80
N LEU A 15 2.68 33.17 -11.89
CA LEU A 15 4.12 33.38 -11.93
C LEU A 15 4.39 34.81 -11.46
N LEU A 16 4.99 34.98 -10.29
CA LEU A 16 5.64 36.22 -9.89
C LEU A 16 7.15 36.04 -10.04
N LEU A 17 7.68 36.48 -11.20
CA LEU A 17 9.10 36.64 -11.45
C LEU A 17 9.59 37.90 -10.74
N CYS A 18 10.44 37.75 -9.72
CA CYS A 18 11.29 38.83 -9.22
C CYS A 18 12.62 38.81 -9.99
N PRO A 19 13.01 39.88 -10.72
CA PRO A 19 14.30 39.96 -11.36
C PRO A 19 15.33 40.61 -10.44
N GLY A 20 16.49 39.96 -10.26
CA GLY A 20 17.71 40.66 -9.84
C GLY A 20 18.46 40.02 -8.69
N LEU A 21 19.31 39.04 -8.99
CA LEU A 21 20.56 38.84 -8.27
C LEU A 21 21.58 38.17 -9.20
N ARG A 22 22.65 38.88 -9.55
CA ARG A 22 23.81 38.36 -10.29
C ARG A 22 24.81 37.76 -9.30
N ILE A 23 25.17 36.49 -9.46
CA ILE A 23 26.27 35.84 -8.74
C ILE A 23 27.45 35.69 -9.73
N PRO A 24 28.69 36.07 -9.38
CA PRO A 24 29.82 35.99 -10.29
C PRO A 24 30.31 34.54 -10.43
N ARG A 25 30.71 34.17 -11.65
CA ARG A 25 31.35 32.88 -11.99
C ARG A 25 32.75 32.79 -11.37
N LEU A 26 32.98 31.81 -10.49
CA LEU A 26 34.31 31.27 -10.24
C LEU A 26 34.50 29.99 -11.06
N SER A 27 35.48 30.01 -11.95
CA SER A 27 35.95 28.84 -12.70
C SER A 27 36.87 28.00 -11.81
N VAL A 28 36.41 26.84 -11.38
CA VAL A 28 37.27 25.80 -10.80
C VAL A 28 37.57 24.77 -11.89
N LEU A 29 38.83 24.69 -12.31
CA LEU A 29 39.36 23.61 -13.13
C LEU A 29 39.40 22.33 -12.30
N CYS A 30 38.50 21.38 -12.59
CA CYS A 30 38.58 20.02 -12.07
C CYS A 30 38.96 19.09 -13.23
N ALA A 31 40.06 18.34 -13.05
CA ALA A 31 40.57 17.38 -14.03
C ALA A 31 39.55 16.26 -14.27
N GLN A 32 39.20 16.00 -15.53
CA GLN A 32 38.31 14.90 -15.89
C GLN A 32 39.06 13.56 -15.88
N PRO A 33 38.60 12.52 -15.16
CA PRO A 33 39.07 11.17 -15.39
C PRO A 33 38.41 10.64 -16.67
N ARG A 34 39.23 10.01 -17.54
CA ARG A 34 38.77 9.33 -18.76
C ARG A 34 37.83 8.18 -18.38
N LEU A 35 36.53 8.38 -18.54
CA LEU A 35 35.54 7.31 -18.55
C LEU A 35 35.78 6.44 -19.79
N ARG A 36 36.20 5.19 -19.58
CA ARG A 36 36.11 4.14 -20.61
C ARG A 36 34.62 3.93 -20.91
N ALA A 37 34.22 4.26 -22.13
CA ALA A 37 32.90 3.91 -22.64
C ALA A 37 32.80 2.37 -22.69
N MET A 38 32.02 1.79 -21.78
CA MET A 38 31.55 0.42 -21.94
C MET A 38 30.36 0.46 -22.90
N ALA A 39 30.40 -0.41 -23.91
CA ALA A 39 29.34 -0.54 -24.89
C ALA A 39 28.03 -0.89 -24.18
N VAL A 40 27.07 0.02 -24.25
CA VAL A 40 25.72 -0.18 -23.73
C VAL A 40 25.00 -1.09 -24.72
N SER A 41 24.80 -2.35 -24.33
CA SER A 41 23.91 -3.28 -25.01
C SER A 41 22.48 -2.73 -24.95
N SER A 42 21.80 -2.67 -26.09
CA SER A 42 20.48 -2.07 -26.29
C SER A 42 19.32 -2.96 -25.84
N SER A 43 19.44 -3.66 -24.70
CA SER A 43 18.28 -4.25 -24.04
C SER A 43 17.59 -3.14 -23.26
N SER A 44 16.44 -2.66 -23.73
CA SER A 44 15.59 -1.74 -22.97
C SER A 44 15.28 -2.37 -21.60
N TRP A 45 15.90 -1.87 -20.54
CA TRP A 45 15.50 -2.17 -19.17
C TRP A 45 14.13 -1.53 -18.93
N GLU A 46 13.06 -2.19 -19.35
CA GLU A 46 11.72 -1.82 -18.90
C GLU A 46 11.66 -2.18 -17.41
N LEU A 47 11.78 -1.14 -16.58
CA LEU A 47 11.58 -1.26 -15.14
C LEU A 47 10.13 -1.72 -14.90
N PRO A 48 9.89 -2.61 -13.92
CA PRO A 48 8.53 -3.05 -13.61
C PRO A 48 7.66 -1.85 -13.23
N LEU A 49 6.53 -1.68 -13.93
CA LEU A 49 5.54 -0.67 -13.60
C LEU A 49 4.60 -1.23 -12.51
N VAL A 50 4.35 -0.44 -11.48
CA VAL A 50 3.37 -0.75 -10.44
C VAL A 50 2.32 0.34 -10.36
N ALA A 51 1.13 0.00 -9.86
CA ALA A 51 0.06 0.95 -9.58
C ALA A 51 -0.24 0.99 -8.09
N VAL A 52 -0.35 2.19 -7.52
CA VAL A 52 -0.82 2.39 -6.14
C VAL A 52 -2.19 3.04 -6.22
N CYS A 53 -3.21 2.31 -5.77
CA CYS A 53 -4.59 2.74 -5.81
C CYS A 53 -4.94 3.47 -4.52
N GLN A 54 -5.70 4.56 -4.64
CA GLN A 54 -6.27 5.27 -3.50
C GLN A 54 -7.78 5.27 -3.65
N VAL A 55 -8.49 4.84 -2.60
CA VAL A 55 -9.95 4.79 -2.55
C VAL A 55 -10.46 5.43 -1.27
N THR A 56 -11.73 5.81 -1.27
CA THR A 56 -12.46 6.23 -0.08
C THR A 56 -13.54 5.19 0.19
N SER A 57 -13.15 4.14 0.90
CA SER A 57 -14.06 3.04 1.21
C SER A 57 -15.20 3.50 2.11
N THR A 58 -16.37 2.95 1.87
CA THR A 58 -17.58 3.18 2.67
C THR A 58 -18.09 1.84 3.23
N PRO A 59 -19.22 1.78 3.94
CA PRO A 59 -19.83 0.51 4.30
C PRO A 59 -20.39 -0.29 3.10
N ASP A 60 -20.51 0.33 1.92
CA ASP A 60 -21.03 -0.31 0.71
C ASP A 60 -19.93 -1.11 -0.01
N LYS A 61 -19.84 -2.40 0.30
CA LYS A 61 -18.84 -3.31 -0.26
C LYS A 61 -18.90 -3.43 -1.78
N GLU A 62 -20.11 -3.42 -2.34
CA GLU A 62 -20.30 -3.57 -3.79
C GLU A 62 -19.75 -2.33 -4.51
N GLN A 63 -20.10 -1.14 -4.04
CA GLN A 63 -19.59 0.10 -4.61
C GLN A 63 -18.07 0.25 -4.42
N ASN A 64 -17.53 -0.18 -3.28
CA ASN A 64 -16.08 -0.19 -3.05
C ASN A 64 -15.37 -1.16 -4.03
N PHE A 65 -15.92 -2.36 -4.24
CA PHE A 65 -15.39 -3.33 -5.19
C PHE A 65 -15.41 -2.78 -6.61
N ILE A 66 -16.51 -2.18 -7.07
CA ILE A 66 -16.61 -1.57 -8.40
C ILE A 66 -15.48 -0.53 -8.59
N THR A 67 -15.30 0.35 -7.61
CA THR A 67 -14.27 1.39 -7.64
C THR A 67 -12.86 0.80 -7.70
N CYS A 68 -12.57 -0.20 -6.86
CA CYS A 68 -11.27 -0.89 -6.87
C CYS A 68 -11.03 -1.61 -8.20
N ALA A 69 -12.08 -2.26 -8.75
CA ALA A 69 -11.99 -3.00 -10.00
C ALA A 69 -11.71 -2.09 -11.20
N GLU A 70 -12.30 -0.90 -11.25
CA GLU A 70 -11.99 0.11 -12.26
C GLU A 70 -10.52 0.53 -12.22
N LEU A 71 -9.99 0.83 -11.03
CA LEU A 71 -8.58 1.20 -10.86
C LEU A 71 -7.63 0.06 -11.24
N ILE A 72 -7.97 -1.18 -10.89
CA ILE A 72 -7.19 -2.37 -11.24
C ILE A 72 -7.18 -2.60 -12.76
N ARG A 73 -8.33 -2.46 -13.43
CA ARG A 73 -8.42 -2.59 -14.89
C ARG A 73 -7.62 -1.49 -15.59
N GLU A 74 -7.66 -0.28 -15.08
CA GLU A 74 -6.85 0.82 -15.60
C GLU A 74 -5.35 0.56 -15.41
N ALA A 75 -4.94 0.08 -14.24
CA ALA A 75 -3.55 -0.32 -13.98
C ALA A 75 -3.08 -1.40 -14.97
N ALA A 76 -3.90 -2.41 -15.22
CA ALA A 76 -3.62 -3.43 -16.22
C ALA A 76 -3.51 -2.85 -17.64
N ARG A 77 -4.42 -1.94 -18.02
CA ARG A 77 -4.39 -1.24 -19.32
C ARG A 77 -3.11 -0.43 -19.51
N LEU A 78 -2.57 0.14 -18.44
CA LEU A 78 -1.31 0.90 -18.43
C LEU A 78 -0.06 0.01 -18.39
N GLY A 79 -0.22 -1.31 -18.27
CA GLY A 79 0.90 -2.26 -18.26
C GLY A 79 1.57 -2.43 -16.90
N ALA A 80 0.87 -2.12 -15.80
CA ALA A 80 1.37 -2.45 -14.47
C ALA A 80 1.50 -3.99 -14.31
N CYS A 81 2.46 -4.44 -13.51
CA CYS A 81 2.63 -5.86 -13.16
C CYS A 81 2.02 -6.21 -11.79
N LEU A 82 1.81 -5.21 -10.93
CA LEU A 82 1.25 -5.32 -9.59
C LEU A 82 0.47 -4.05 -9.24
N ALA A 83 -0.75 -4.20 -8.73
CA ALA A 83 -1.55 -3.10 -8.16
C ALA A 83 -1.68 -3.25 -6.63
N PHE A 84 -1.47 -2.15 -5.92
CA PHE A 84 -1.59 -2.06 -4.46
C PHE A 84 -2.89 -1.33 -4.09
N LEU A 85 -3.80 -2.00 -3.40
CA LEU A 85 -4.95 -1.39 -2.74
C LEU A 85 -4.58 -0.98 -1.30
N PRO A 86 -5.26 0.03 -0.72
CA PRO A 86 -4.98 0.48 0.64
C PRO A 86 -5.51 -0.51 1.70
N GLU A 87 -5.25 -0.21 2.98
CA GLU A 87 -5.93 -0.84 4.11
C GLU A 87 -7.43 -0.52 4.04
N ALA A 88 -8.28 -1.44 4.50
CA ALA A 88 -9.74 -1.28 4.52
C ALA A 88 -10.34 -0.94 3.13
N PHE A 89 -9.73 -1.46 2.05
CA PHE A 89 -10.26 -1.30 0.69
C PHE A 89 -11.62 -1.98 0.48
N ASP A 90 -11.92 -3.00 1.29
CA ASP A 90 -13.16 -3.77 1.25
C ASP A 90 -14.33 -2.96 1.80
N PHE A 91 -14.17 -2.35 2.99
CA PHE A 91 -15.13 -1.41 3.57
C PHE A 91 -14.53 -0.62 4.74
N ILE A 92 -15.15 0.52 5.04
CA ILE A 92 -15.03 1.21 6.33
C ILE A 92 -16.43 1.30 6.92
N ALA A 93 -16.65 0.59 8.03
CA ALA A 93 -17.95 0.52 8.68
C ALA A 93 -18.25 1.78 9.52
N ARG A 94 -19.53 1.98 9.85
CA ARG A 94 -19.99 3.08 10.72
C ARG A 94 -19.74 2.81 12.20
N ASN A 95 -19.67 1.54 12.58
CA ASN A 95 -19.47 1.09 13.96
C ASN A 95 -18.87 -0.33 13.99
N PRO A 96 -18.38 -0.79 15.16
CA PRO A 96 -17.75 -2.10 15.28
C PRO A 96 -18.68 -3.29 14.97
N GLU A 97 -19.97 -3.20 15.28
CA GLU A 97 -20.93 -4.28 14.99
C GLU A 97 -21.10 -4.48 13.48
N GLU A 98 -21.20 -3.38 12.72
CA GLU A 98 -21.24 -3.42 11.26
C GLU A 98 -19.94 -3.96 10.68
N THR A 99 -18.77 -3.68 11.29
CA THR A 99 -17.50 -4.31 10.90
C THR A 99 -17.57 -5.83 10.99
N LEU A 100 -18.05 -6.37 12.11
CA LEU A 100 -18.17 -7.80 12.32
C LEU A 100 -19.14 -8.44 11.31
N HIS A 101 -20.28 -7.80 11.07
CA HIS A 101 -21.28 -8.26 10.11
C HIS A 101 -20.73 -8.29 8.67
N LEU A 102 -20.01 -7.25 8.25
CA LEU A 102 -19.47 -7.11 6.88
C LEU A 102 -18.19 -7.93 6.63
N SER A 103 -17.47 -8.32 7.70
CA SER A 103 -16.27 -9.16 7.61
C SER A 103 -16.55 -10.51 6.95
N GLU A 104 -15.54 -11.04 6.27
CA GLU A 104 -15.62 -12.34 5.57
C GLU A 104 -14.39 -13.21 5.88
N PRO A 105 -14.49 -14.54 5.81
CA PRO A 105 -13.29 -15.38 5.82
C PRO A 105 -12.51 -15.20 4.50
N LEU A 106 -11.24 -15.62 4.44
CA LEU A 106 -10.48 -15.61 3.18
C LEU A 106 -11.13 -16.45 2.06
N GLY A 107 -11.96 -17.44 2.41
CA GLY A 107 -12.77 -18.20 1.44
C GLY A 107 -14.07 -17.51 1.02
N GLY A 108 -14.30 -16.26 1.42
CA GLY A 108 -15.52 -15.51 1.16
C GLY A 108 -15.69 -15.06 -0.30
N ASN A 109 -16.87 -14.51 -0.59
CA ASN A 109 -17.25 -14.09 -1.93
C ASN A 109 -16.36 -12.96 -2.43
N LEU A 110 -16.08 -11.95 -1.59
CA LEU A 110 -15.32 -10.77 -2.01
C LEU A 110 -13.90 -11.13 -2.45
N LEU A 111 -13.18 -12.00 -1.72
CA LEU A 111 -11.86 -12.45 -2.14
C LEU A 111 -11.92 -13.29 -3.42
N GLY A 112 -13.02 -14.02 -3.64
CA GLY A 112 -13.32 -14.69 -4.89
C GLY A 112 -13.42 -13.73 -6.09
N GLU A 113 -14.06 -12.57 -5.91
CA GLU A 113 -14.16 -11.54 -6.94
C GLU A 113 -12.79 -10.95 -7.28
N TYR A 114 -11.95 -10.65 -6.29
CA TYR A 114 -10.57 -10.18 -6.54
C TYR A 114 -9.69 -11.25 -7.18
N THR A 115 -9.88 -12.51 -6.81
CA THR A 115 -9.22 -13.66 -7.42
C THR A 115 -9.56 -13.77 -8.91
N GLN A 116 -10.84 -13.60 -9.26
CA GLN A 116 -11.27 -13.56 -10.65
C GLN A 116 -10.70 -12.34 -11.37
N LEU A 117 -10.77 -11.16 -10.78
CA LEU A 117 -10.27 -9.92 -11.36
C LEU A 117 -8.75 -9.98 -11.64
N ALA A 118 -7.97 -10.57 -10.75
CA ALA A 118 -6.53 -10.79 -10.95
C ALA A 118 -6.25 -11.65 -12.19
N ARG A 119 -7.05 -12.71 -12.40
CA ARG A 119 -6.96 -13.58 -13.59
C ARG A 119 -7.36 -12.85 -14.87
N GLU A 120 -8.48 -12.12 -14.82
CA GLU A 120 -9.00 -11.37 -15.96
C GLU A 120 -8.01 -10.30 -16.44
N CYS A 121 -7.36 -9.61 -15.50
CA CYS A 121 -6.39 -8.56 -15.80
C CYS A 121 -4.97 -9.10 -16.05
N GLY A 122 -4.70 -10.36 -15.74
CA GLY A 122 -3.34 -10.92 -15.76
C GLY A 122 -2.39 -10.20 -14.80
N LEU A 123 -2.92 -9.63 -13.70
CA LEU A 123 -2.24 -8.70 -12.81
C LEU A 123 -2.07 -9.28 -11.40
N TRP A 124 -0.94 -9.04 -10.76
CA TRP A 124 -0.80 -9.31 -9.32
C TRP A 124 -1.54 -8.25 -8.51
N LEU A 125 -2.14 -8.63 -7.39
CA LEU A 125 -2.86 -7.71 -6.51
C LEU A 125 -2.32 -7.78 -5.09
N SER A 126 -2.10 -6.61 -4.49
CA SER A 126 -1.85 -6.44 -3.08
C SER A 126 -3.10 -5.86 -2.43
N LEU A 127 -3.85 -6.68 -1.70
CA LEU A 127 -5.07 -6.31 -1.00
C LEU A 127 -4.71 -5.88 0.42
N GLY A 128 -4.56 -4.57 0.63
CA GLY A 128 -3.75 -3.99 1.70
C GLY A 128 -4.24 -4.12 3.14
N GLY A 129 -5.43 -4.67 3.38
CA GLY A 129 -5.98 -4.81 4.73
C GLY A 129 -7.45 -5.20 4.67
N PHE A 130 -7.69 -6.46 4.36
CA PHE A 130 -9.00 -7.10 4.33
C PHE A 130 -9.46 -7.47 5.74
N HIS A 131 -10.74 -7.23 6.05
CA HIS A 131 -11.35 -7.59 7.33
C HIS A 131 -11.66 -9.10 7.35
N GLU A 132 -10.63 -9.88 7.67
CA GLU A 132 -10.69 -11.34 7.74
C GLU A 132 -11.35 -11.80 9.05
N ARG A 133 -12.37 -12.67 9.00
CA ARG A 133 -12.87 -13.32 10.22
C ARG A 133 -11.79 -14.16 10.90
N GLY A 134 -11.64 -13.99 12.22
CA GLY A 134 -10.68 -14.75 13.02
C GLY A 134 -10.91 -16.26 12.95
N GLN A 135 -9.87 -17.05 13.24
CA GLN A 135 -9.97 -18.52 13.20
C GLN A 135 -10.99 -19.05 14.22
N ASP A 136 -11.08 -18.41 15.40
CA ASP A 136 -12.05 -18.71 16.46
C ASP A 136 -13.28 -17.78 16.37
N TRP A 137 -13.76 -17.51 15.14
CA TRP A 137 -14.85 -16.57 14.88
C TRP A 137 -16.10 -16.90 15.71
N GLU A 138 -16.50 -18.17 15.75
CA GLU A 138 -17.71 -18.64 16.44
C GLU A 138 -17.68 -18.36 17.95
N GLN A 139 -16.49 -18.24 18.54
CA GLN A 139 -16.31 -18.02 19.98
C GLN A 139 -16.02 -16.56 20.30
N THR A 140 -15.26 -15.87 19.46
CA THR A 140 -14.69 -14.56 19.77
C THR A 140 -15.39 -13.41 19.06
N GLN A 141 -15.99 -13.67 17.88
CA GLN A 141 -16.48 -12.64 16.97
C GLN A 141 -15.43 -11.53 16.75
N LYS A 142 -14.16 -11.90 16.62
CA LYS A 142 -13.07 -10.98 16.31
C LYS A 142 -12.47 -11.24 14.94
N ILE A 143 -11.90 -10.21 14.36
CA ILE A 143 -11.32 -10.22 13.01
C ILE A 143 -9.80 -10.09 13.04
N TYR A 144 -9.16 -10.32 11.91
CA TYR A 144 -7.82 -9.86 11.59
C TYR A 144 -7.89 -8.73 10.56
N ASN A 145 -6.92 -7.84 10.61
CA ASN A 145 -6.59 -6.93 9.52
C ASN A 145 -5.53 -7.62 8.65
N CYS A 146 -5.93 -8.09 7.48
CA CYS A 146 -5.17 -9.06 6.69
C CYS A 146 -4.73 -8.50 5.33
N HIS A 147 -3.42 -8.37 5.14
CA HIS A 147 -2.81 -8.01 3.87
C HIS A 147 -2.62 -9.27 3.02
N VAL A 148 -3.38 -9.38 1.93
CA VAL A 148 -3.39 -10.55 1.06
C VAL A 148 -2.70 -10.24 -0.26
N ILE A 149 -1.81 -11.12 -0.71
CA ILE A 149 -1.19 -11.02 -2.04
C ILE A 149 -1.76 -12.10 -2.95
N LEU A 150 -2.32 -11.66 -4.08
CA LEU A 150 -2.77 -12.52 -5.16
C LEU A 150 -1.81 -12.44 -6.34
N ASN A 151 -1.46 -13.58 -6.93
CA ASN A 151 -0.76 -13.59 -8.21
C ASN A 151 -1.72 -13.39 -9.40
N ASN A 152 -1.17 -13.22 -10.60
CA ASN A 152 -1.95 -13.09 -11.85
C ASN A 152 -2.77 -14.33 -12.24
N LYS A 153 -2.64 -15.45 -11.53
CA LYS A 153 -3.51 -16.63 -11.66
C LYS A 153 -4.61 -16.64 -10.61
N GLY A 154 -4.75 -15.56 -9.83
CA GLY A 154 -5.70 -15.47 -8.73
C GLY A 154 -5.42 -16.49 -7.62
N SER A 155 -4.17 -16.88 -7.39
CA SER A 155 -3.80 -17.68 -6.23
C SER A 155 -3.31 -16.76 -5.12
N VAL A 156 -3.76 -17.00 -3.89
CA VAL A 156 -3.17 -16.39 -2.69
C VAL A 156 -1.75 -16.92 -2.54
N VAL A 157 -0.76 -16.04 -2.62
CA VAL A 157 0.66 -16.39 -2.47
C VAL A 157 1.21 -16.05 -1.09
N ALA A 158 0.59 -15.10 -0.39
CA ALA A 158 0.90 -14.78 1.00
C ALA A 158 -0.26 -14.02 1.66
N THR A 159 -0.30 -14.11 2.98
CA THR A 159 -1.22 -13.39 3.86
C THR A 159 -0.46 -12.92 5.08
N TYR A 160 -0.47 -11.63 5.36
CA TYR A 160 0.08 -11.05 6.58
C TYR A 160 -1.04 -10.48 7.43
N ARG A 161 -1.09 -10.83 8.71
CA ARG A 161 -2.06 -10.27 9.67
C ARG A 161 -1.34 -9.22 10.51
N LYS A 162 -1.91 -8.01 10.58
CA LYS A 162 -1.32 -6.86 11.27
C LYS A 162 -0.87 -7.21 12.68
N THR A 163 0.42 -7.04 12.96
CA THR A 163 0.99 -7.41 14.26
C THR A 163 0.81 -6.32 15.32
N HIS A 164 0.85 -5.05 14.90
CA HIS A 164 0.70 -3.91 15.81
C HIS A 164 -0.66 -3.25 15.58
N LEU A 165 -1.59 -3.51 16.50
CA LEU A 165 -2.91 -2.87 16.48
C LEU A 165 -2.83 -1.44 17.02
N CYS A 166 -3.61 -0.54 16.41
CA CYS A 166 -3.62 0.86 16.79
C CYS A 166 -4.56 1.09 17.98
N ASP A 167 -3.99 1.04 19.18
CA ASP A 167 -4.65 1.44 20.42
C ASP A 167 -4.03 2.75 20.91
N VAL A 168 -4.67 3.87 20.56
CA VAL A 168 -4.17 5.22 20.86
C VAL A 168 -5.25 6.11 21.46
N GLU A 169 -4.87 6.84 22.49
CA GLU A 169 -5.66 7.92 23.06
C GLU A 169 -5.03 9.25 22.66
N ILE A 170 -5.70 9.98 21.76
CA ILE A 170 -5.24 11.29 21.31
C ILE A 170 -6.07 12.35 22.02
N PRO A 171 -5.48 13.21 22.88
CA PRO A 171 -6.23 14.27 23.56
C PRO A 171 -7.02 15.14 22.57
N GLY A 172 -8.31 15.31 22.82
CA GLY A 172 -9.22 16.04 21.93
C GLY A 172 -9.81 15.23 20.77
N GLN A 173 -9.43 13.96 20.65
CA GLN A 173 -10.14 12.96 19.84
C GLN A 173 -10.68 11.86 20.72
N GLY A 174 -11.70 11.16 20.23
CA GLY A 174 -12.13 9.91 20.87
C GLY A 174 -11.00 8.88 20.87
N PRO A 175 -10.98 7.96 21.84
CA PRO A 175 -10.02 6.88 21.84
C PRO A 175 -10.21 6.00 20.61
N MET A 176 -9.11 5.55 20.02
CA MET A 176 -9.12 4.54 18.96
C MET A 176 -8.52 3.26 19.51
N HIS A 177 -9.33 2.22 19.63
CA HIS A 177 -8.93 0.92 20.15
C HIS A 177 -9.25 -0.17 19.13
N GLU A 178 -8.34 -0.39 18.19
CA GLU A 178 -8.47 -1.44 17.16
C GLU A 178 -8.57 -2.84 17.81
N SER A 179 -7.92 -3.05 18.95
CA SER A 179 -7.92 -4.35 19.67
C SER A 179 -9.28 -4.80 20.24
N ASN A 180 -10.26 -3.91 20.29
CA ASN A 180 -11.62 -4.25 20.73
C ASN A 180 -12.28 -5.28 19.81
N SER A 181 -12.11 -5.13 18.49
CA SER A 181 -12.68 -6.02 17.46
C SER A 181 -11.65 -6.82 16.68
N THR A 182 -10.37 -6.46 16.76
CA THR A 182 -9.30 -7.06 15.95
C THR A 182 -8.30 -7.83 16.83
N ILE A 183 -7.80 -8.96 16.33
CA ILE A 183 -6.75 -9.78 16.95
C ILE A 183 -5.41 -9.43 16.28
N PRO A 184 -4.32 -9.24 17.04
CA PRO A 184 -3.00 -9.06 16.44
C PRO A 184 -2.57 -10.35 15.72
N GLY A 185 -1.91 -10.19 14.57
CA GLY A 185 -1.29 -11.30 13.86
C GLY A 185 -0.20 -11.99 14.69
N PRO A 186 0.01 -13.30 14.50
CA PRO A 186 0.93 -14.08 15.34
C PRO A 186 2.41 -13.89 14.99
N SER A 187 2.71 -13.42 13.77
CA SER A 187 4.08 -13.37 13.25
C SER A 187 4.20 -12.47 12.02
N LEU A 188 5.44 -12.10 11.70
CA LEU A 188 5.79 -11.50 10.41
C LEU A 188 5.81 -12.57 9.32
N GLU A 189 5.51 -12.15 8.09
CA GLU A 189 5.68 -12.98 6.90
C GLU A 189 7.05 -12.74 6.26
N SER A 190 7.65 -13.80 5.73
CA SER A 190 8.90 -13.66 4.96
C SER A 190 8.65 -12.85 3.68
N PRO A 191 9.58 -11.99 3.25
CA PRO A 191 9.39 -11.21 2.02
C PRO A 191 9.18 -12.11 0.81
N ILE A 192 8.19 -11.77 -0.02
CA ILE A 192 7.75 -12.60 -1.15
C ILE A 192 8.29 -12.09 -2.47
N SER A 193 8.63 -13.00 -3.38
CA SER A 193 9.06 -12.62 -4.73
C SER A 193 7.86 -12.31 -5.61
N THR A 194 7.86 -11.11 -6.22
CA THR A 194 6.84 -10.65 -7.14
C THR A 194 7.48 -10.15 -8.44
N PRO A 195 6.70 -9.91 -9.52
CA PRO A 195 7.21 -9.26 -10.73
C PRO A 195 7.78 -7.85 -10.52
N ALA A 196 7.44 -7.20 -9.39
CA ALA A 196 7.97 -5.88 -9.03
C ALA A 196 9.26 -5.94 -8.20
N GLY A 197 9.65 -7.12 -7.72
CA GLY A 197 10.73 -7.31 -6.74
C GLY A 197 10.26 -8.09 -5.50
N LYS A 198 11.14 -8.25 -4.52
CA LYS A 198 10.86 -8.94 -3.27
C LYS A 198 10.21 -7.99 -2.27
N ILE A 199 8.92 -8.19 -1.98
CA ILE A 199 8.14 -7.27 -1.12
C ILE A 199 8.01 -7.81 0.30
N GLY A 200 8.21 -6.95 1.30
CA GLY A 200 7.91 -7.20 2.71
C GLY A 200 6.55 -6.61 3.09
N LEU A 201 5.75 -7.37 3.82
CA LEU A 201 4.35 -7.03 4.13
C LEU A 201 4.24 -6.43 5.53
N ALA A 202 3.47 -5.35 5.63
CA ALA A 202 3.14 -4.63 6.86
C ALA A 202 1.84 -3.84 6.62
N ILE A 203 1.18 -3.34 7.67
CA ILE A 203 -0.04 -2.56 7.54
C ILE A 203 0.01 -1.36 8.49
N CYS A 204 -0.16 -0.15 7.93
CA CYS A 204 -0.45 1.07 8.67
C CYS A 204 0.41 1.27 9.92
N TYR A 205 -0.17 1.02 11.10
CA TYR A 205 0.46 1.24 12.40
C TYR A 205 1.79 0.49 12.59
N ASP A 206 2.01 -0.61 11.87
CA ASP A 206 3.30 -1.31 11.82
C ASP A 206 4.47 -0.38 11.43
N MET A 207 4.21 0.68 10.64
CA MET A 207 5.25 1.65 10.23
C MET A 207 5.90 2.39 11.41
N ARG A 208 5.26 2.40 12.58
CA ARG A 208 5.81 3.04 13.79
C ARG A 208 6.84 2.18 14.53
N PHE A 209 7.01 0.93 14.12
CA PHE A 209 7.89 -0.04 14.75
C PHE A 209 9.07 -0.33 13.81
N PRO A 210 10.18 0.43 13.91
CA PRO A 210 11.31 0.29 13.00
C PRO A 210 11.92 -1.12 13.00
N GLU A 211 11.80 -1.86 14.10
CA GLU A 211 12.24 -3.25 14.24
C GLU A 211 11.58 -4.16 13.18
N LEU A 212 10.32 -3.90 12.83
CA LEU A 212 9.61 -4.65 11.78
C LEU A 212 10.25 -4.39 10.41
N SER A 213 10.50 -3.11 10.07
CA SER A 213 11.19 -2.74 8.83
C SER A 213 12.57 -3.40 8.74
N LEU A 214 13.34 -3.30 9.83
CA LEU A 214 14.68 -3.87 9.91
C LEU A 214 14.66 -5.39 9.73
N ALA A 215 13.71 -6.09 10.36
CA ALA A 215 13.55 -7.53 10.21
C ALA A 215 13.22 -7.92 8.76
N LEU A 216 12.30 -7.21 8.10
CA LEU A 216 11.94 -7.48 6.71
C LEU A 216 13.11 -7.23 5.75
N VAL A 217 13.87 -6.14 5.94
CA VAL A 217 15.05 -5.83 5.13
C VAL A 217 16.16 -6.87 5.37
N GLN A 218 16.40 -7.30 6.61
CA GLN A 218 17.36 -8.37 6.91
C GLN A 218 16.94 -9.71 6.28
N ALA A 219 15.63 -9.97 6.16
CA ALA A 219 15.08 -11.10 5.43
C ALA A 219 15.11 -10.93 3.88
N GLY A 220 15.65 -9.81 3.40
CA GLY A 220 15.93 -9.53 2.00
C GLY A 220 14.80 -8.79 1.26
N ALA A 221 13.88 -8.11 1.95
CA ALA A 221 12.92 -7.24 1.29
C ALA A 221 13.62 -6.13 0.49
N GLU A 222 13.22 -5.94 -0.76
CA GLU A 222 13.64 -4.85 -1.64
C GLU A 222 12.64 -3.69 -1.61
N ILE A 223 11.38 -4.01 -1.30
CA ILE A 223 10.26 -3.07 -1.20
C ILE A 223 9.52 -3.36 0.11
N LEU A 224 9.27 -2.34 0.92
CA LEU A 224 8.39 -2.44 2.09
C LEU A 224 7.03 -1.82 1.76
N THR A 225 5.95 -2.46 2.18
CA THR A 225 4.59 -1.97 1.91
C THR A 225 3.88 -1.61 3.21
N TYR A 226 3.24 -0.44 3.23
CA TYR A 226 2.39 0.03 4.34
C TYR A 226 1.04 0.51 3.82
N PRO A 227 0.21 -0.36 3.22
CA PRO A 227 -1.20 -0.03 2.99
C PRO A 227 -1.83 0.50 4.28
N SER A 228 -2.52 1.64 4.18
CA SER A 228 -2.97 2.37 5.36
C SER A 228 -4.26 3.14 5.11
N ALA A 229 -5.02 3.33 6.19
CA ALA A 229 -6.17 4.23 6.28
C ALA A 229 -5.94 5.26 7.41
N PHE A 230 -5.00 6.20 7.21
CA PHE A 230 -4.72 7.23 8.21
C PHE A 230 -5.90 8.18 8.37
N GLY A 231 -6.26 8.46 9.63
CA GLY A 231 -7.21 9.50 9.97
C GLY A 231 -6.73 10.89 9.54
N SER A 232 -7.67 11.79 9.28
CA SER A 232 -7.42 13.16 8.79
C SER A 232 -6.51 14.01 9.68
N VAL A 233 -6.32 13.62 10.95
CA VAL A 233 -5.47 14.34 11.90
C VAL A 233 -4.10 13.72 12.08
N THR A 234 -3.98 12.38 12.07
CA THR A 234 -2.69 11.70 12.22
C THR A 234 -1.90 11.66 10.92
N GLY A 235 -2.58 11.67 9.77
CA GLY A 235 -1.97 11.69 8.44
C GLY A 235 -1.03 12.89 8.22
N PRO A 236 -1.51 14.14 8.32
CA PRO A 236 -0.69 15.32 8.04
C PRO A 236 0.56 15.47 8.93
N ALA A 237 0.55 14.92 10.15
CA ALA A 237 1.64 15.07 11.11
C ALA A 237 2.69 13.96 11.03
N HIS A 238 2.31 12.76 10.56
CA HIS A 238 3.17 11.57 10.65
C HIS A 238 3.33 10.80 9.34
N TRP A 239 2.50 11.04 8.33
CA TRP A 239 2.57 10.26 7.10
C TRP A 239 3.90 10.49 6.37
N GLU A 240 4.21 11.73 5.97
CA GLU A 240 5.47 12.01 5.28
C GLU A 240 6.71 11.69 6.14
N PRO A 241 6.81 12.13 7.43
CA PRO A 241 8.02 11.89 8.22
C PRO A 241 8.27 10.42 8.61
N VAL A 242 7.25 9.56 8.58
CA VAL A 242 7.37 8.13 8.92
C VAL A 242 7.38 7.25 7.66
N SER A 243 6.97 7.77 6.49
CA SER A 243 7.04 7.07 5.20
C SER A 243 8.27 7.43 4.34
N SER A 244 9.01 8.49 4.71
CA SER A 244 10.27 8.93 4.10
C SER A 244 11.50 8.33 4.75
#